data_AF-A0A524IUS5-F1
#
_entry.id   AF-A0A524IUS5-F1
#
_cell.length_a   1.000
_cell.length_b   1.000
_cell.length_c   1.000
_cell.angle_alpha   90.00
_cell.angle_beta   90.00
_cell.angle_gamma   90.00
#
_symmetry.space_group_name_H-M   'P 1'
#
loop_
_entity.id
_entity.type
_entity.pdbx_description
1 polymer ?
#
loop_
_entity_poly.entity_id
_entity_poly.type
_entity_poly.pdbx_seq_one_letter_code
_entity_poly.pdbx_strand_id
1 'polypeptide(L)'
;MLYWIIFPVFLALMLPFVWPTIHQPLTILATMACILIIISPTNHRTAVLTFAGAISLGYFLELWGTTRECWAYYTATATPLFTVFAHGMAATAVWRVTETAKRYWRVWGKHRRRP
;
A
#
# COMPACT_ATOMS: atom_id res chain seq x y z
N MET A 1 11.26 6.02 13.31
CA MET A 1 12.07 6.82 12.38
C MET A 1 11.92 6.31 10.94
N LEU A 2 12.30 5.06 10.64
CA LEU A 2 12.24 4.50 9.28
C LEU A 2 10.87 4.61 8.57
N TYR A 3 9.76 4.40 9.30
CA TYR A 3 8.39 4.58 8.78
C TYR A 3 8.17 5.96 8.13
N TRP A 4 8.58 7.03 8.82
CA TRP A 4 8.41 8.41 8.36
C TRP A 4 9.33 8.80 7.21
N ILE A 5 10.23 7.91 6.80
CA ILE A 5 11.06 8.10 5.61
C ILE A 5 10.45 7.29 4.47
N ILE A 6 10.20 6.00 4.68
CA ILE A 6 9.74 5.07 3.65
C ILE A 6 8.43 5.52 3.01
N PHE A 7 7.42 5.82 3.83
CA PHE A 7 6.07 6.09 3.32
C PHE A 7 5.95 7.45 2.61
N PRO A 8 6.57 8.54 3.10
CA PRO A 8 6.65 9.79 2.32
C PRO A 8 7.48 9.66 1.04
N VAL A 9 8.57 8.89 1.06
CA VAL A 9 9.34 8.61 -0.17
C VAL A 9 8.48 7.84 -1.18
N PHE A 10 7.71 6.84 -0.75
CA PHE A 10 6.75 6.16 -1.61
C PHE A 10 5.74 7.13 -2.25
N LEU A 11 5.14 8.02 -1.44
CA LEU A 11 4.23 9.05 -1.97
C LEU A 11 4.92 9.97 -2.98
N ALA A 12 6.14 10.42 -2.69
CA ALA A 12 6.90 11.28 -3.60
C ALA A 12 7.20 10.57 -4.94
N LEU A 13 7.50 9.27 -4.91
CA LEU A 13 7.71 8.47 -6.13
C LEU A 13 6.41 8.20 -6.90
N MET A 14 5.29 8.10 -6.20
CA MET A 14 3.98 7.87 -6.80
C MET A 14 3.48 9.08 -7.59
N LEU A 15 3.65 10.30 -7.07
CA LEU A 15 3.04 11.51 -7.64
C LEU A 15 3.39 11.76 -9.11
N PRO A 16 4.67 11.69 -9.56
CA PRO A 16 5.01 11.84 -10.97
C PRO A 16 4.38 10.75 -11.86
N PHE A 17 4.30 9.52 -11.37
CA PHE A 17 3.74 8.39 -12.11
C PHE A 17 2.22 8.49 -12.27
N VAL A 18 1.55 9.12 -11.32
CA VAL A 18 0.09 9.25 -11.28
C VAL A 18 -0.38 10.58 -11.86
N TRP A 19 0.53 11.53 -12.07
CA TRP A 19 0.25 12.86 -12.62
C TRP A 19 -0.63 12.86 -13.88
N PRO A 20 -0.38 12.01 -14.91
CA PRO A 20 -1.20 12.01 -16.12
C PRO A 20 -2.66 11.60 -15.89
N THR A 21 -2.94 10.89 -14.79
CA THR A 21 -4.27 10.36 -14.47
C THR A 21 -4.92 11.05 -13.27
N ILE A 22 -4.42 12.22 -12.86
CA ILE A 22 -4.92 12.94 -11.66
C ILE A 22 -6.41 13.32 -11.76
N HIS A 23 -6.93 13.48 -12.98
CA HIS A 23 -8.34 13.78 -13.22
C HIS A 23 -9.27 12.58 -13.01
N GLN A 24 -8.73 11.37 -12.88
CA GLN A 24 -9.52 10.17 -12.66
C GLN A 24 -9.93 10.06 -11.18
N PRO A 25 -11.21 9.81 -10.87
CA PRO A 25 -11.68 9.77 -9.48
C PRO A 25 -11.01 8.65 -8.67
N LEU A 26 -10.68 7.53 -9.31
CA LEU A 26 -9.97 6.41 -8.69
C LEU A 26 -8.55 6.79 -8.25
N THR A 27 -7.87 7.59 -9.06
CA THR A 27 -6.53 8.10 -8.74
C THR A 27 -6.55 8.99 -7.49
N ILE A 28 -7.52 9.90 -7.44
CA ILE A 28 -7.70 10.80 -6.30
C ILE A 28 -8.01 9.98 -5.04
N LEU A 29 -8.97 9.05 -5.14
CA LEU A 29 -9.37 8.19 -4.02
C LEU A 29 -8.20 7.33 -3.51
N ALA A 30 -7.44 6.71 -4.40
CA ALA A 30 -6.29 5.88 -4.04
C ALA A 30 -5.19 6.71 -3.36
N THR A 31 -4.92 7.91 -3.86
CA THR A 31 -3.93 8.83 -3.27
C THR A 31 -4.36 9.27 -1.88
N MET A 32 -5.62 9.67 -1.72
CA MET A 32 -6.20 10.02 -0.41
C MET A 32 -6.14 8.82 0.55
N ALA A 33 -6.48 7.62 0.09
CA ALA A 33 -6.40 6.42 0.91
C ALA A 33 -4.97 6.14 1.40
N CYS A 34 -3.96 6.28 0.53
CA CYS A 34 -2.56 6.13 0.92
C CYS A 34 -2.17 7.16 2.00
N ILE A 35 -2.52 8.43 1.81
CA ILE A 35 -2.26 9.48 2.81
C ILE A 35 -2.93 9.15 4.14
N LEU A 36 -4.21 8.76 4.13
CA LEU A 36 -4.97 8.40 5.33
C LEU A 36 -4.33 7.22 6.07
N ILE A 37 -3.86 6.20 5.34
CA ILE A 37 -3.19 5.04 5.94
C ILE A 37 -1.85 5.45 6.58
N ILE A 38 -1.11 6.35 5.94
CA ILE A 38 0.22 6.80 6.40
C ILE A 38 0.10 7.64 7.67
N ILE A 39 -0.87 8.55 7.76
CA ILE A 39 -1.08 9.40 8.93
C ILE A 39 -1.78 8.67 10.09
N SER A 40 -2.48 7.57 9.81
CA SER A 40 -3.22 6.81 10.81
C SER A 40 -2.29 6.20 11.88
N PRO A 41 -2.59 6.33 13.18
CA PRO A 41 -1.73 5.80 14.24
C PRO A 41 -1.63 4.27 14.18
N THR A 42 -0.41 3.76 14.05
CA THR A 42 -0.12 2.36 13.73
C THR A 42 1.10 1.83 14.48
N ASN A 43 1.24 0.50 14.54
CA ASN A 43 2.50 -0.12 14.88
C ASN A 43 3.47 0.01 13.70
N HIS A 44 4.36 1.00 13.78
CA HIS A 44 5.34 1.31 12.74
C HIS A 44 6.24 0.12 12.37
N ARG A 45 6.61 -0.74 13.33
CA ARG A 45 7.52 -1.87 13.08
C ARG A 45 6.86 -2.89 12.16
N THR A 46 5.64 -3.32 12.50
CA THR A 46 4.90 -4.27 11.68
C THR A 46 4.57 -3.69 10.31
N ALA A 47 4.22 -2.39 10.24
CA ALA A 47 3.98 -1.72 8.97
C ALA A 47 5.21 -1.78 8.03
N VAL A 48 6.40 -1.45 8.54
CA VAL A 48 7.64 -1.50 7.75
C VAL A 48 8.01 -2.93 7.35
N LEU A 49 7.83 -3.92 8.24
CA LEU A 49 8.11 -5.31 7.92
C LEU A 49 7.16 -5.87 6.85
N THR A 50 5.85 -5.57 6.96
CA THR A 50 4.86 -5.93 5.95
C THR A 50 5.18 -5.28 4.60
N PHE A 51 5.55 -3.99 4.61
CA PHE A 51 5.96 -3.25 3.42
C PHE A 51 7.19 -3.88 2.75
N ALA A 52 8.24 -4.15 3.52
CA ALA A 52 9.49 -4.73 2.99
C ALA A 52 9.30 -6.15 2.42
N GLY A 53 8.54 -7.00 3.13
CA GLY A 53 8.22 -8.34 2.63
C GLY A 53 7.40 -8.29 1.34
N ALA A 54 6.41 -7.40 1.26
CA ALA A 54 5.56 -7.26 0.09
C ALA A 54 6.26 -6.61 -1.11
N ILE A 55 7.23 -5.71 -0.91
CA ILE A 55 8.11 -5.21 -1.99
C ILE A 55 8.94 -6.33 -2.56
N SER A 56 9.52 -7.17 -1.68
CA SER A 56 10.36 -8.28 -2.11
C SER A 56 9.57 -9.21 -3.04
N LEU A 57 8.34 -9.56 -2.64
CA LEU A 57 7.44 -10.36 -3.48
C LEU A 57 6.96 -9.59 -4.73
N GLY A 58 6.63 -8.31 -4.58
CA GLY A 58 6.17 -7.44 -5.67
C GLY A 58 7.20 -7.29 -6.78
N TYR A 59 8.49 -7.28 -6.46
CA TYR A 59 9.55 -7.25 -7.47
C TYR A 59 9.51 -8.48 -8.38
N PHE A 60 9.36 -9.69 -7.79
CA PHE A 60 9.25 -10.92 -8.58
C PHE A 60 7.96 -10.95 -9.42
N LEU A 61 6.85 -10.44 -8.87
CA LEU A 61 5.57 -10.36 -9.59
C LEU A 61 5.65 -9.42 -10.80
N GLU A 62 6.21 -8.23 -10.62
CA GLU A 62 6.40 -7.26 -11.69
C GLU A 62 7.35 -7.77 -12.76
N LEU A 63 8.48 -8.35 -12.36
CA LEU A 63 9.44 -8.92 -13.31
C LEU A 63 8.82 -10.05 -14.13
N TRP A 64 8.10 -10.96 -13.49
CA TRP A 64 7.44 -12.07 -14.19
C TRP A 64 6.32 -11.57 -15.10
N GLY A 65 5.48 -10.65 -14.63
CA GLY A 65 4.32 -10.16 -15.38
C GLY A 65 4.71 -9.40 -16.63
N THR A 66 5.71 -8.53 -16.55
CA THR A 66 6.12 -7.71 -17.70
C THR A 66 7.01 -8.48 -18.68
N THR A 67 7.86 -9.42 -18.22
CA THR A 67 8.62 -10.30 -19.14
C THR A 67 7.74 -11.27 -19.93
N ARG A 68 6.54 -11.54 -19.44
CA ARG A 68 5.53 -12.40 -20.10
C ARG A 68 4.43 -11.60 -20.80
N GLU A 69 4.54 -10.27 -20.84
CA GLU A 69 3.56 -9.38 -21.47
C GLU A 69 2.13 -9.58 -20.94
N CYS A 70 1.99 -9.97 -19.66
CA CYS A 70 0.67 -10.05 -19.01
C CYS A 70 0.09 -8.65 -18.76
N TRP A 71 0.97 -7.66 -18.56
CA TRP A 71 0.64 -6.25 -18.55
C TRP A 71 1.85 -5.42 -18.99
N ALA A 72 1.58 -4.23 -19.51
CA ALA A 72 2.58 -3.25 -19.88
C ALA A 72 2.20 -1.88 -19.32
N TYR A 73 3.21 -1.10 -18.96
CA TYR A 73 3.03 0.26 -18.48
C TYR A 73 3.13 1.26 -19.63
N TYR A 74 2.39 2.37 -19.52
CA TYR A 74 2.44 3.46 -20.49
C TYR A 74 3.83 4.11 -20.61
N THR A 75 4.71 3.91 -19.62
CA THR A 75 6.10 4.37 -19.63
C THR A 75 7.02 3.47 -20.48
N ALA A 76 6.51 2.37 -21.04
CA ALA A 76 7.25 1.37 -21.81
C ALA A 76 8.47 0.76 -21.07
N THR A 77 8.56 0.95 -19.76
CA THR A 77 9.61 0.39 -18.90
C THR A 77 9.14 -0.93 -18.30
N ALA A 78 9.96 -1.98 -18.40
CA ALA A 78 9.61 -3.32 -17.91
C ALA A 78 9.30 -3.37 -16.41
N THR A 79 9.87 -2.52 -15.55
CA THR A 79 9.57 -2.55 -14.10
C THR A 79 9.72 -1.15 -13.48
N PRO A 80 8.66 -0.31 -13.50
CA PRO A 80 8.69 0.96 -12.79
C PRO A 80 8.89 0.72 -11.28
N LEU A 81 9.90 1.34 -10.68
CA LEU A 81 10.19 1.15 -9.24
C LEU A 81 8.99 1.45 -8.33
N PHE A 82 8.16 2.41 -8.73
CA PHE A 82 6.93 2.73 -8.02
C PHE A 82 5.97 1.53 -7.91
N THR A 83 5.81 0.71 -8.94
CA THR A 83 4.80 -0.36 -8.95
C THR A 83 5.21 -1.50 -8.01
N VAL A 84 6.51 -1.77 -7.92
CA VAL A 84 7.08 -2.64 -6.87
C VAL A 84 6.79 -2.09 -5.47
N PHE A 85 6.97 -0.80 -5.24
CA PHE A 85 6.64 -0.18 -3.95
C PHE A 85 5.13 -0.11 -3.67
N ALA A 86 4.29 -0.04 -4.70
CA ALA A 86 2.84 -0.05 -4.57
C ALA A 86 2.33 -1.38 -4.00
N HIS A 87 2.98 -2.52 -4.33
CA HIS A 87 2.69 -3.80 -3.69
C HIS A 87 2.92 -3.76 -2.17
N GLY A 88 3.99 -3.10 -1.74
CA GLY A 88 4.26 -2.80 -0.35
C GLY A 88 3.11 -2.05 0.32
N MET A 89 2.68 -0.95 -0.30
CA MET A 89 1.60 -0.11 0.22
C MET A 89 0.27 -0.89 0.29
N ALA A 90 -0.08 -1.65 -0.75
CA ALA A 90 -1.29 -2.47 -0.80
C ALA A 90 -1.32 -3.51 0.34
N ALA A 91 -0.22 -4.23 0.56
CA ALA A 91 -0.13 -5.20 1.64
C ALA A 91 -0.26 -4.54 3.02
N THR A 92 0.36 -3.36 3.22
CA THR A 92 0.19 -2.61 4.47
C THR A 92 -1.26 -2.17 4.66
N ALA A 93 -1.95 -1.72 3.61
CA ALA A 93 -3.36 -1.36 3.68
C ALA A 93 -4.22 -2.55 4.13
N VAL A 94 -4.03 -3.72 3.52
CA VAL A 94 -4.75 -4.96 3.89
C VAL A 94 -4.47 -5.32 5.35
N TRP A 95 -3.20 -5.32 5.77
CA TRP A 95 -2.85 -5.58 7.17
C TRP A 95 -3.56 -4.60 8.12
N ARG A 96 -3.61 -3.29 7.81
CA ARG A 96 -4.29 -2.29 8.64
C ARG A 96 -5.78 -2.55 8.77
N VAL A 97 -6.44 -2.96 7.69
CA VAL A 97 -7.85 -3.35 7.72
C VAL A 97 -8.05 -4.55 8.64
N THR A 98 -7.20 -5.57 8.54
CA THR A 98 -7.32 -6.77 9.39
C THR A 98 -7.14 -6.46 10.89
N GLU A 99 -6.20 -5.58 11.25
CA GLU A 99 -5.98 -5.18 12.64
C GLU A 99 -7.15 -4.37 13.20
N THR A 100 -7.69 -3.45 12.39
CA THR A 100 -8.86 -2.65 12.76
C THR A 100 -10.11 -3.54 12.92
N ALA A 101 -10.33 -4.48 11.99
CA ALA A 101 -11.42 -5.44 12.06
C ALA A 101 -11.32 -6.32 13.32
N LYS A 102 -10.13 -6.85 13.65
CA LYS A 102 -9.90 -7.62 14.88
C LYS A 102 -10.19 -6.78 16.13
N ARG A 103 -9.77 -5.51 16.15
CA ARG A 103 -10.04 -4.60 17.27
C ARG A 103 -11.55 -4.38 17.45
N TYR A 104 -12.26 -4.11 16.35
CA TYR A 104 -13.70 -3.94 16.36
C TYR A 104 -14.42 -5.21 16.82
N TRP A 105 -14.04 -6.37 16.29
CA TRP A 105 -14.60 -7.67 16.67
C TRP A 105 -14.44 -7.97 18.17
N ARG A 106 -13.27 -7.67 18.74
CA ARG A 106 -13.03 -7.84 20.19
C ARG A 106 -13.92 -6.93 21.03
N VAL A 107 -14.13 -5.69 20.61
CA VAL A 107 -15.01 -4.73 21.30
C VAL A 107 -16.47 -5.18 21.22
N TRP A 108 -16.94 -5.54 20.03
CA TRP A 108 -18.31 -6.04 19.82
C TRP A 108 -18.56 -7.31 20.63
N GLY A 109 -17.65 -8.29 20.58
CA GLY A 109 -17.76 -9.53 21.34
C GLY A 109 -17.79 -9.32 22.86
N LYS A 110 -17.15 -8.24 23.34
CA LYS A 110 -17.20 -7.84 24.75
C LYS A 110 -18.54 -7.21 25.12
N HIS A 111 -19.17 -6.46 24.21
CA HIS A 111 -20.48 -5.86 24.43
C HIS A 111 -21.59 -6.91 24.49
N ARG A 112 -21.53 -7.93 23.62
CA ARG A 112 -22.50 -9.04 23.59
C ARG A 112 -22.43 -9.99 24.80
N ARG A 113 -21.37 -9.92 25.61
CA ARG A 113 -21.15 -10.77 26.81
C ARG A 113 -21.42 -10.06 28.14
N ARG A 114 -21.89 -8.80 28.11
CA ARG A 114 -22.38 -8.14 29.34
C ARG A 114 -23.86 -8.54 29.52
N PRO A 115 -24.26 -9.05 30.70
CA PRO A 115 -25.65 -9.42 30.99
C PRO A 115 -26.57 -8.19 30.95
#